data_AF-A0A4D6KEZ9-F1
#
_entry.id   AF-A0A4D6KEZ9-F1
#
_cell.length_a   1.000
_cell.length_b   1.000
_cell.length_c   1.000
_cell.angle_alpha   90.00
_cell.angle_beta   90.00
_cell.angle_gamma   90.00
#
_symmetry.space_group_name_H-M   'P 1'
#
loop_
_entity.id
_entity.type
_entity.pdbx_description
1 polymer ?
#
loop_
_entity_poly.entity_id
_entity_poly.type
_entity_poly.pdbx_seq_one_letter_code
_entity_poly.pdbx_strand_id
1 'polypeptide(L)'
;MALVENLVLVFVAGLLTALATGLGAIPFFVVDDFSDRWNVALWGVASGIMVSASLFGLVREGLAYGSPILLVPGLLAGVVLVVVGHRVVDSYDHHPEAFEEADFKKLVLILGVLTVHSFPEGVAVGVSFAELGLAGAETVTVLGLGLPVLAVFMTVAISIHNVPEGVAISIPLRTLGVSEWKMVWWAVFSSLPQPIGAVIAFAFVRLAREFLPFGFGFAAGAMVYLVVTEFVPEALEYGRDLPDGGRKELVTGAVAGVLLMVPLAFV
;
A
#
# COMPACT_ATOMS: atom_id res chain seq x y z
N MET A 1 -23.93 7.72 12.97
CA MET A 1 -23.54 6.32 12.74
C MET A 1 -23.06 5.72 14.05
N ALA A 2 -23.47 4.49 14.35
CA ALA A 2 -22.96 3.75 15.49
C ALA A 2 -21.47 3.41 15.27
N LEU A 3 -20.68 3.26 16.35
CA LEU A 3 -19.25 2.92 16.27
C LEU A 3 -19.01 1.69 15.38
N VAL A 4 -19.88 0.68 15.48
CA VAL A 4 -19.81 -0.55 14.68
C VAL A 4 -19.99 -0.26 13.18
N GLU A 5 -20.94 0.61 12.81
CA GLU A 5 -21.15 0.98 11.40
C GLU A 5 -19.91 1.65 10.81
N ASN A 6 -19.27 2.54 11.58
CA ASN A 6 -18.04 3.19 11.16
C ASN A 6 -16.88 2.19 10.99
N LEU A 7 -16.74 1.22 11.91
CA LEU A 7 -15.70 0.18 11.81
C LEU A 7 -15.92 -0.72 10.60
N VAL A 8 -17.17 -1.10 10.32
CA VAL A 8 -17.53 -1.88 9.12
C VAL A 8 -17.21 -1.08 7.86
N LEU A 9 -17.52 0.21 7.83
CA LEU A 9 -17.24 1.07 6.69
C LEU A 9 -15.73 1.15 6.40
N VAL A 10 -14.92 1.36 7.44
CA VAL A 10 -13.45 1.39 7.31
C VAL A 10 -12.88 0.03 6.90
N PHE A 11 -13.42 -1.06 7.45
CA PHE A 11 -13.06 -2.41 7.02
C PHE A 11 -13.35 -2.63 5.53
N VAL A 12 -14.52 -2.21 5.06
CA VAL A 12 -14.88 -2.31 3.63
C VAL A 12 -13.94 -1.47 2.78
N ALA A 13 -13.58 -0.26 3.21
CA ALA A 13 -12.61 0.57 2.50
C ALA A 13 -11.24 -0.12 2.36
N GLY A 14 -10.70 -0.68 3.44
CA GLY A 14 -9.46 -1.47 3.37
C GLY A 14 -9.61 -2.79 2.61
N LEU A 15 -10.80 -3.40 2.59
CA LEU A 15 -11.04 -4.59 1.78
C LEU A 15 -11.07 -4.26 0.29
N LEU A 16 -11.61 -3.09 -0.08
CA LEU A 16 -11.58 -2.60 -1.46
C LEU A 16 -10.16 -2.38 -1.95
N THR A 17 -9.26 -1.87 -1.10
CA THR A 17 -7.84 -1.77 -1.46
C THR A 17 -7.23 -3.16 -1.65
N ALA A 18 -7.51 -4.12 -0.77
CA ALA A 18 -6.97 -5.48 -0.89
C ALA A 18 -7.49 -6.22 -2.13
N LEU A 19 -8.75 -6.02 -2.48
CA LEU A 19 -9.33 -6.55 -3.71
C LEU A 19 -8.71 -5.92 -4.96
N ALA A 20 -8.33 -4.65 -4.90
CA ALA A 20 -7.64 -3.98 -6.00
C ALA A 20 -6.28 -4.63 -6.31
N THR A 21 -5.58 -5.16 -5.31
CA THR A 21 -4.36 -5.97 -5.53
C THR A 21 -4.66 -7.20 -6.38
N GLY A 22 -5.77 -7.88 -6.09
CA GLY A 22 -6.24 -9.01 -6.92
C GLY A 22 -6.51 -8.65 -8.39
N LEU A 23 -6.91 -7.40 -8.67
CA LEU A 23 -7.13 -6.94 -10.04
C LEU A 23 -5.83 -6.91 -10.86
N GLY A 24 -4.68 -6.76 -10.22
CA GLY A 24 -3.38 -6.81 -10.88
C GLY A 24 -3.05 -8.17 -11.51
N ALA A 25 -3.70 -9.25 -11.08
CA ALA A 25 -3.55 -10.58 -11.66
C ALA A 25 -4.43 -10.81 -12.92
N ILE A 26 -5.45 -9.97 -13.15
CA ILE A 26 -6.40 -10.13 -14.26
C ILE A 26 -5.75 -10.08 -15.65
N PRO A 27 -4.76 -9.20 -15.93
CA PRO A 27 -4.08 -9.18 -17.22
C PRO A 27 -3.48 -10.53 -17.66
N PHE A 28 -3.07 -11.40 -16.72
CA PHE A 28 -2.47 -12.71 -17.00
C PHE A 28 -3.45 -13.77 -17.53
N PHE A 29 -4.76 -13.46 -17.58
CA PHE A 29 -5.76 -14.31 -18.25
C PHE A 29 -5.72 -14.18 -19.77
N VAL A 30 -5.17 -13.08 -20.28
CA VAL A 30 -5.15 -12.76 -21.72
C VAL A 30 -3.74 -12.49 -22.24
N VAL A 31 -2.80 -12.15 -21.36
CA VAL A 31 -1.40 -11.91 -21.68
C VAL A 31 -0.55 -13.02 -21.07
N ASP A 32 0.35 -13.59 -21.86
CA ASP A 32 1.26 -14.64 -21.41
C ASP A 32 2.44 -14.10 -20.59
N ASP A 33 2.90 -12.88 -20.90
CA ASP A 33 4.06 -12.26 -20.25
C ASP A 33 3.97 -10.72 -20.21
N PHE A 34 4.49 -10.12 -19.14
CA PHE A 34 4.58 -8.66 -18.96
C PHE A 34 6.00 -8.21 -19.24
N SER A 35 6.19 -7.39 -20.28
CA SER A 35 7.53 -6.90 -20.60
C SER A 35 8.11 -6.06 -19.47
N ASP A 36 9.42 -6.18 -19.23
CA ASP A 36 10.15 -5.43 -18.20
C ASP A 36 9.84 -3.92 -18.22
N ARG A 37 9.74 -3.31 -19.41
CA ARG A 37 9.38 -1.87 -19.54
C ARG A 37 8.08 -1.50 -18.83
N TRP A 38 7.07 -2.37 -18.95
CA TRP A 38 5.78 -2.17 -18.27
C TRP A 38 5.92 -2.38 -16.77
N ASN A 39 6.69 -3.38 -16.32
CA ASN A 39 6.95 -3.60 -14.89
C ASN A 39 7.63 -2.38 -14.25
N VAL A 40 8.69 -1.86 -14.88
CA VAL A 40 9.38 -0.65 -14.41
C VAL A 40 8.44 0.56 -14.39
N ALA A 41 7.64 0.76 -15.43
CA ALA A 41 6.69 1.88 -15.48
C ALA A 41 5.61 1.78 -14.39
N LEU A 42 5.07 0.57 -14.16
CA LEU A 42 4.05 0.31 -13.13
C LEU A 42 4.60 0.53 -11.72
N TRP A 43 5.81 0.04 -11.42
CA TRP A 43 6.49 0.35 -10.16
C TRP A 43 6.77 1.83 -9.99
N GLY A 44 7.09 2.54 -11.08
CA GLY A 44 7.18 3.99 -11.08
C GLY A 44 5.86 4.64 -10.70
N VAL A 45 4.74 4.27 -11.33
CA VAL A 45 3.42 4.78 -10.99
C VAL A 45 3.08 4.56 -9.52
N ALA A 46 3.28 3.33 -9.01
CA ALA A 46 3.05 3.00 -7.61
C ALA A 46 3.91 3.86 -6.66
N SER A 47 5.19 4.00 -6.95
CA SER A 47 6.13 4.85 -6.20
C SER A 47 5.69 6.31 -6.16
N GLY A 48 5.29 6.86 -7.31
CA GLY A 48 4.81 8.24 -7.42
C GLY A 48 3.53 8.49 -6.61
N ILE A 49 2.59 7.55 -6.67
CA ILE A 49 1.35 7.59 -5.89
C ILE A 49 1.66 7.54 -4.39
N MET A 50 2.45 6.56 -3.95
CA MET A 50 2.77 6.36 -2.53
C MET A 50 3.53 7.53 -1.91
N VAL A 51 4.53 8.08 -2.60
CA VAL A 51 5.27 9.25 -2.13
C VAL A 51 4.33 10.46 -2.02
N SER A 52 3.49 10.68 -3.03
CA SER A 52 2.53 11.79 -3.02
C SER A 52 1.49 11.64 -1.92
N ALA A 53 0.90 10.46 -1.74
CA ALA A 53 -0.04 10.15 -0.67
C ALA A 53 0.59 10.38 0.71
N SER A 54 1.84 9.93 0.88
CA SER A 54 2.58 10.08 2.14
C SER A 54 2.88 11.54 2.47
N LEU A 55 3.33 12.34 1.49
CA LEU A 55 3.71 13.73 1.72
C LEU A 55 2.49 14.67 1.80
N PHE A 56 1.60 14.60 0.82
CA PHE A 56 0.48 15.54 0.70
C PHE A 56 -0.77 15.07 1.44
N GLY A 57 -0.99 13.76 1.58
CA GLY A 57 -2.16 13.22 2.26
C GLY A 57 -1.95 12.95 3.75
N LEU A 58 -0.75 12.51 4.15
CA LEU A 58 -0.53 12.07 5.54
C LEU A 58 0.36 13.02 6.33
N VAL A 59 1.55 13.37 5.83
CA VAL A 59 2.46 14.29 6.53
C VAL A 59 1.82 15.66 6.69
N ARG A 60 1.23 16.21 5.62
CA ARG A 60 0.50 17.47 5.66
C ARG A 60 -0.65 17.44 6.66
N GLU A 61 -1.45 16.38 6.64
CA GLU A 61 -2.60 16.21 7.54
C GLU A 61 -2.14 16.09 9.01
N GLY A 62 -1.10 15.31 9.27
CA GLY A 62 -0.51 15.19 10.59
C GLY A 62 0.02 16.52 11.14
N LEU A 63 0.58 17.38 10.28
CA LEU A 63 0.99 18.74 10.66
C LEU A 63 -0.20 19.68 10.91
N ALA A 64 -1.32 19.49 10.20
CA ALA A 64 -2.54 20.26 10.42
C ALA A 64 -3.20 19.91 11.77
N TYR A 65 -3.11 18.65 12.18
CA TYR A 65 -3.68 18.16 13.44
C TYR A 65 -2.87 18.49 14.70
N GLY A 66 -1.57 18.74 14.59
CA GLY A 66 -0.77 18.98 15.79
C GLY A 66 0.72 19.22 15.55
N SER A 67 1.45 19.27 16.66
CA SER A 67 2.88 19.60 16.68
C SER A 67 3.73 18.52 15.99
N PRO A 68 4.78 18.90 15.23
CA PRO A 68 5.76 17.97 14.65
C PRO A 68 6.38 16.98 15.65
N ILE A 69 6.30 17.29 16.94
CA ILE A 69 6.78 16.47 18.06
C ILE A 69 6.18 15.05 18.06
N LEU A 70 4.93 14.86 17.62
CA LEU A 70 4.32 13.53 17.52
C LEU A 70 4.46 12.91 16.13
N LEU A 71 4.51 13.75 15.10
CA LEU A 71 4.66 13.30 13.71
C LEU A 71 6.00 12.61 13.46
N VAL A 72 7.11 13.21 13.92
CA VAL A 72 8.46 12.68 13.69
C VAL A 72 8.68 11.30 14.35
N PRO A 73 8.33 11.09 15.63
CA PRO A 73 8.36 9.75 16.21
C PRO A 73 7.46 8.76 15.47
N GLY A 74 6.30 9.20 14.96
CA GLY A 74 5.44 8.39 14.11
C GLY A 74 6.17 7.92 12.86
N LEU A 75 6.73 8.86 12.08
CA LEU A 75 7.53 8.56 10.89
C LEU A 75 8.61 7.51 11.17
N LEU A 76 9.40 7.71 12.23
CA LEU A 76 10.46 6.78 12.62
C LEU A 76 9.91 5.43 13.05
N ALA A 77 8.80 5.38 13.78
CA ALA A 77 8.15 4.12 14.17
C ALA A 77 7.65 3.33 12.96
N GLY A 78 7.13 4.02 11.93
CA GLY A 78 6.76 3.40 10.66
C GLY A 78 7.96 2.78 9.94
N VAL A 79 9.07 3.50 9.85
CA VAL A 79 10.34 2.97 9.30
C VAL A 79 10.80 1.74 10.09
N VAL A 80 10.79 1.83 11.42
CA VAL A 80 11.20 0.72 12.29
C VAL A 80 10.30 -0.50 12.11
N LEU A 81 8.98 -0.33 11.95
CA LEU A 81 8.07 -1.43 11.66
C LEU A 81 8.53 -2.20 10.42
N VAL A 82 8.80 -1.48 9.32
CA VAL A 82 9.18 -2.12 8.05
C VAL A 82 10.53 -2.82 8.20
N VAL A 83 11.53 -2.14 8.75
CA VAL A 83 12.88 -2.71 8.97
C VAL A 83 12.82 -3.97 9.84
N VAL A 84 12.07 -3.94 10.93
CA VAL A 84 11.92 -5.09 11.83
C VAL A 84 11.11 -6.19 11.16
N GLY A 85 10.04 -5.83 10.45
CA GLY A 85 9.20 -6.76 9.68
C GLY A 85 10.02 -7.55 8.68
N HIS A 86 10.82 -6.88 7.85
CA HIS A 86 11.74 -7.54 6.91
C HIS A 86 12.74 -8.46 7.62
N ARG A 87 13.42 -7.98 8.67
CA ARG A 87 14.35 -8.82 9.43
C ARG A 87 13.71 -10.07 10.02
N VAL A 88 12.47 -9.94 10.50
CA VAL A 88 11.71 -11.09 11.03
C VAL A 88 11.41 -12.06 9.91
N VAL A 89 10.90 -11.59 8.77
CA VAL A 89 10.60 -12.47 7.63
C VAL A 89 11.85 -13.15 7.08
N ASP A 90 12.95 -12.41 6.91
CA ASP A 90 14.23 -12.94 6.41
C ASP A 90 14.83 -14.00 7.35
N SER A 91 14.60 -13.88 8.66
CA SER A 91 15.10 -14.84 9.63
C SER A 91 14.50 -16.26 9.47
N TYR A 92 13.39 -16.40 8.74
CA TYR A 92 12.78 -17.68 8.43
C TYR A 92 13.40 -18.39 7.21
N ASP A 93 14.38 -17.79 6.52
CA ASP A 93 15.03 -18.37 5.35
C ASP A 93 16.09 -19.45 5.70
N HIS A 94 15.62 -20.58 6.24
CA HIS A 94 16.39 -21.83 6.33
C HIS A 94 16.36 -22.62 5.02
N HIS A 95 17.51 -23.12 4.56
CA HIS A 95 17.64 -23.79 3.27
C HIS A 95 16.83 -25.11 3.24
N PRO A 96 15.84 -25.26 2.34
CA PRO A 96 15.05 -26.49 2.24
C PRO A 96 15.85 -27.62 1.56
N GLU A 97 15.64 -28.86 2.02
CA GLU A 97 16.34 -30.04 1.50
C GLU A 97 15.70 -30.60 0.21
N ALA A 98 14.45 -30.23 -0.11
CA ALA A 98 13.70 -30.71 -1.29
C ALA A 98 13.13 -29.57 -2.18
N PHE A 99 12.99 -29.84 -3.48
CA PHE A 99 12.51 -28.88 -4.50
C PHE A 99 11.04 -28.44 -4.28
N GLU A 100 10.11 -29.36 -3.99
CA GLU A 100 8.70 -29.01 -3.73
C GLU A 100 8.53 -28.14 -2.46
N GLU A 101 9.36 -28.38 -1.45
CA GLU A 101 9.41 -27.57 -0.24
C GLU A 101 9.97 -26.16 -0.53
N ALA A 102 10.90 -26.05 -1.48
CA ALA A 102 11.47 -24.77 -1.89
C ALA A 102 10.45 -23.85 -2.55
N ASP A 103 9.56 -24.39 -3.40
CA ASP A 103 8.53 -23.59 -4.07
C ASP A 103 7.44 -23.12 -3.09
N PHE A 104 6.98 -24.00 -2.18
CA PHE A 104 6.04 -23.59 -1.12
C PHE A 104 6.65 -22.57 -0.16
N LYS A 105 7.91 -22.74 0.23
CA LYS A 105 8.60 -21.81 1.12
C LYS A 105 8.80 -20.44 0.48
N LYS A 106 9.18 -20.39 -0.80
CA LYS A 106 9.24 -19.13 -1.56
C LYS A 106 7.90 -18.42 -1.58
N LEU A 107 6.80 -19.14 -1.82
CA LEU A 107 5.45 -18.57 -1.75
C LEU A 107 5.16 -17.97 -0.38
N VAL A 108 5.46 -18.69 0.71
CA VAL A 108 5.25 -18.19 2.08
C VAL A 108 6.12 -16.96 2.38
N LEU A 109 7.38 -16.93 1.94
CA LEU A 109 8.26 -15.78 2.13
C LEU A 109 7.77 -14.56 1.35
N ILE A 110 7.40 -14.73 0.08
CA ILE A 110 6.81 -13.67 -0.75
C ILE A 110 5.57 -13.11 -0.04
N LEU A 111 4.64 -13.96 0.39
CA LEU A 111 3.44 -13.53 1.10
C LEU A 111 3.74 -12.87 2.44
N GLY A 112 4.73 -13.36 3.19
CA GLY A 112 5.14 -12.79 4.47
C GLY A 112 5.74 -11.40 4.32
N VAL A 113 6.61 -11.21 3.34
CA VAL A 113 7.16 -9.90 2.97
C VAL A 113 6.03 -8.95 2.57
N LEU A 114 5.14 -9.36 1.66
CA LEU A 114 4.00 -8.54 1.20
C LEU A 114 3.02 -8.19 2.32
N THR A 115 2.85 -9.08 3.31
CA THR A 115 2.03 -8.80 4.49
C THR A 115 2.56 -7.58 5.27
N VAL A 116 3.89 -7.47 5.40
CA VAL A 116 4.54 -6.31 6.06
C VAL A 116 4.31 -5.03 5.26
N HIS A 117 4.26 -5.11 3.93
CA HIS A 117 3.99 -3.96 3.03
C HIS A 117 2.56 -3.44 3.17
N SER A 118 1.60 -4.37 3.12
CA SER A 118 0.17 -4.09 3.11
C SER A 118 -0.36 -3.54 4.45
N PHE A 119 0.33 -3.75 5.57
CA PHE A 119 -0.12 -3.26 6.87
C PHE A 119 -0.06 -1.71 6.99
N PRO A 120 1.07 -1.03 6.71
CA PRO A 120 1.14 0.43 6.62
C PRO A 120 0.07 1.09 5.76
N GLU A 121 -0.24 0.50 4.60
CA GLU A 121 -1.30 0.99 3.70
C GLU A 121 -2.68 0.89 4.36
N GLY A 122 -2.95 -0.23 5.03
CA GLY A 122 -4.11 -0.37 5.88
C GLY A 122 -4.21 0.74 6.92
N VAL A 123 -3.12 1.00 7.64
CA VAL A 123 -3.06 2.11 8.61
C VAL A 123 -3.35 3.45 7.94
N ALA A 124 -2.78 3.71 6.76
CA ALA A 124 -3.03 4.93 5.99
C ALA A 124 -4.53 5.11 5.66
N VAL A 125 -5.20 4.05 5.21
CA VAL A 125 -6.66 4.06 5.02
C VAL A 125 -7.36 4.35 6.36
N GLY A 126 -7.03 3.64 7.43
CA GLY A 126 -7.70 3.81 8.72
C GLY A 126 -7.58 5.22 9.32
N VAL A 127 -6.39 5.82 9.29
CA VAL A 127 -6.18 7.18 9.81
C VAL A 127 -6.85 8.25 8.95
N SER A 128 -7.00 8.03 7.64
CA SER A 128 -7.70 8.96 6.75
C SER A 128 -9.20 9.10 7.09
N PHE A 129 -9.79 8.11 7.78
CA PHE A 129 -11.16 8.16 8.27
C PHE A 129 -11.32 8.85 9.65
N ALA A 130 -10.26 9.44 10.21
CA ALA A 130 -10.27 10.06 11.54
C ALA A 130 -11.45 11.02 11.78
N GLU A 131 -11.85 11.74 10.74
CA GLU A 131 -12.90 12.76 10.78
C GLU A 131 -14.33 12.24 10.59
N LEU A 132 -14.50 10.95 10.27
CA LEU A 132 -15.81 10.39 9.90
C LEU A 132 -16.88 10.73 10.96
N GLY A 133 -17.99 11.35 10.56
CA GLY A 133 -19.08 11.69 11.49
C GLY A 133 -18.72 12.70 12.58
N LEU A 134 -17.62 13.44 12.46
CA LEU A 134 -17.35 14.64 13.28
C LEU A 134 -18.06 15.85 12.68
N ALA A 135 -18.59 16.72 13.53
CA ALA A 135 -19.21 17.96 13.08
C ALA A 135 -18.15 18.93 12.51
N GLY A 136 -18.40 19.47 11.33
CA GLY A 136 -17.49 20.42 10.66
C GLY A 136 -16.36 19.77 9.83
N ALA A 137 -16.30 18.43 9.76
CA ALA A 137 -15.42 17.72 8.85
C ALA A 137 -15.80 18.00 7.39
N GLU A 138 -14.80 18.17 6.52
CA GLU A 138 -15.04 18.23 5.08
C GLU A 138 -15.40 16.84 4.57
N THR A 139 -16.61 16.70 4.03
CA THR A 139 -17.11 15.41 3.54
C THR A 139 -17.60 15.50 2.11
N VAL A 140 -17.38 14.42 1.36
CA VAL A 140 -17.99 14.18 0.05
C VAL A 140 -19.04 13.07 0.18
N THR A 141 -20.16 13.20 -0.53
CA THR A 141 -21.19 12.16 -0.56
C THR A 141 -20.85 11.10 -1.60
N VAL A 142 -20.61 9.88 -1.15
CA VAL A 142 -20.36 8.70 -2.00
C VAL A 142 -21.39 7.62 -1.65
N LEU A 143 -22.15 7.15 -2.64
CA LEU A 143 -23.21 6.15 -2.43
C LEU A 143 -24.22 6.51 -1.32
N GLY A 144 -24.49 7.81 -1.14
CA GLY A 144 -25.39 8.32 -0.11
C GLY A 144 -24.77 8.46 1.30
N LEU A 145 -23.46 8.17 1.45
CA LEU A 145 -22.73 8.30 2.70
C LEU A 145 -21.81 9.52 2.65
N GLY A 146 -21.84 10.35 3.70
CA GLY A 146 -20.88 11.45 3.87
C GLY A 146 -19.56 10.93 4.40
N LEU A 147 -18.54 10.90 3.54
CA LEU A 147 -17.21 10.37 3.86
C LEU A 147 -16.18 11.51 3.90
N PRO A 148 -15.19 11.46 4.80
CA PRO A 148 -14.08 12.42 4.78
C PRO A 148 -13.43 12.45 3.40
N VAL A 149 -13.12 13.64 2.89
CA VAL A 149 -12.54 13.78 1.55
C VAL A 149 -11.22 13.02 1.48
N LEU A 150 -10.34 13.20 2.47
CA LEU A 150 -9.07 12.47 2.57
C LEU A 150 -9.28 10.95 2.55
N ALA A 151 -10.32 10.43 3.21
CA ALA A 151 -10.59 9.01 3.23
C ALA A 151 -10.92 8.44 1.85
N VAL A 152 -11.77 9.13 1.10
CA VAL A 152 -12.11 8.74 -0.28
C VAL A 152 -10.89 8.78 -1.17
N PHE A 153 -10.11 9.86 -1.11
CA PHE A 153 -8.89 9.99 -1.90
C PHE A 153 -7.85 8.93 -1.55
N MET A 154 -7.58 8.68 -0.27
CA MET A 154 -6.60 7.69 0.17
C MET A 154 -7.02 6.28 -0.23
N THR A 155 -8.29 5.90 -0.05
CA THR A 155 -8.79 4.60 -0.51
C THR A 155 -8.63 4.43 -2.02
N VAL A 156 -9.00 5.45 -2.82
CA VAL A 156 -8.84 5.38 -4.28
C VAL A 156 -7.37 5.32 -4.70
N ALA A 157 -6.51 6.17 -4.13
CA ALA A 157 -5.09 6.19 -4.43
C ALA A 157 -4.42 4.85 -4.10
N ILE A 158 -4.75 4.28 -2.93
CA ILE A 158 -4.23 2.99 -2.50
C ILE A 158 -4.73 1.87 -3.42
N SER A 159 -6.02 1.85 -3.76
CA SER A 159 -6.54 0.91 -4.75
C SER A 159 -5.83 1.02 -6.11
N ILE A 160 -5.50 2.23 -6.57
CA ILE A 160 -4.81 2.41 -7.85
C ILE A 160 -3.37 1.89 -7.79
N HIS A 161 -2.62 2.11 -6.72
CA HIS A 161 -1.24 1.59 -6.61
C HIS A 161 -1.20 0.07 -6.40
N ASN A 162 -2.23 -0.49 -5.75
CA ASN A 162 -2.31 -1.93 -5.51
C ASN A 162 -2.42 -2.73 -6.80
N VAL A 163 -2.94 -2.15 -7.89
CA VAL A 163 -3.01 -2.84 -9.19
C VAL A 163 -1.61 -3.15 -9.75
N PRO A 164 -0.69 -2.16 -9.90
CA PRO A 164 0.74 -2.39 -10.15
C PRO A 164 1.37 -3.46 -9.25
N GLU A 165 1.14 -3.38 -7.93
CA GLU A 165 1.69 -4.34 -6.98
C GLU A 165 1.16 -5.75 -7.22
N GLY A 166 -0.14 -5.89 -7.48
CA GLY A 166 -0.77 -7.15 -7.84
C GLY A 166 -0.20 -7.80 -9.11
N VAL A 167 0.22 -6.99 -10.09
CA VAL A 167 0.97 -7.47 -11.27
C VAL A 167 2.31 -8.05 -10.81
N ALA A 168 3.07 -7.29 -10.02
CA ALA A 168 4.39 -7.72 -9.53
C ALA A 168 4.32 -9.00 -8.69
N ILE A 169 3.30 -9.15 -7.84
CA ILE A 169 3.05 -10.38 -7.06
C ILE A 169 2.74 -11.56 -7.99
N SER A 170 2.01 -11.32 -9.08
CA SER A 170 1.56 -12.38 -9.99
C SER A 170 2.67 -12.93 -10.88
N ILE A 171 3.70 -12.14 -11.20
CA ILE A 171 4.85 -12.57 -12.03
C ILE A 171 5.54 -13.82 -11.47
N PRO A 172 6.09 -13.82 -10.23
CA PRO A 172 6.74 -15.01 -9.69
C PRO A 172 5.75 -16.17 -9.51
N LEU A 173 4.49 -15.92 -9.14
CA LEU A 173 3.47 -16.97 -9.04
C LEU A 173 3.23 -17.67 -10.39
N ARG A 174 3.22 -16.92 -11.48
CA ARG A 174 3.10 -17.47 -12.84
C ARG A 174 4.31 -18.33 -13.19
N THR A 175 5.53 -17.93 -12.82
CA THR A 175 6.74 -18.76 -13.04
C THR A 175 6.71 -20.08 -12.27
N LEU A 176 6.01 -20.12 -11.14
CA LEU A 176 5.76 -21.32 -10.34
C LEU A 176 4.57 -22.16 -10.86
N GLY A 177 3.98 -21.81 -12.01
CA GLY A 177 2.87 -22.53 -12.61
C GLY A 177 1.53 -22.40 -11.85
N VAL A 178 1.37 -21.37 -11.03
CA VAL A 178 0.12 -21.09 -10.32
C VAL A 178 -0.94 -20.62 -11.31
N SER A 179 -2.12 -21.25 -11.30
CA SER A 179 -3.24 -20.89 -12.18
C SER A 179 -3.74 -19.46 -11.90
N GLU A 180 -4.28 -18.79 -12.91
CA GLU A 180 -4.63 -17.36 -12.90
C GLU A 180 -5.59 -16.99 -11.76
N TRP A 181 -6.63 -17.80 -11.54
CA TRP A 181 -7.56 -17.60 -10.42
C TRP A 181 -6.90 -17.73 -9.04
N LYS A 182 -5.89 -18.59 -8.92
CA LYS A 182 -5.13 -18.71 -7.66
C LYS A 182 -4.22 -17.49 -7.49
N MET A 183 -3.64 -16.95 -8.57
CA MET A 183 -2.84 -15.72 -8.49
C MET A 183 -3.68 -14.53 -7.98
N VAL A 184 -4.90 -14.36 -8.50
CA VAL A 184 -5.85 -13.34 -8.00
C VAL A 184 -6.03 -13.48 -6.49
N TRP A 185 -6.34 -14.69 -6.00
CA TRP A 185 -6.57 -14.91 -4.58
C TRP A 185 -5.32 -14.76 -3.72
N TRP A 186 -4.16 -15.16 -4.22
CA TRP A 186 -2.89 -14.96 -3.52
C TRP A 186 -2.56 -13.47 -3.37
N ALA A 187 -2.79 -12.68 -4.42
CA ALA A 187 -2.65 -11.23 -4.37
C ALA A 187 -3.60 -10.61 -3.33
N VAL A 188 -4.90 -10.96 -3.36
CA VAL A 188 -5.87 -10.50 -2.34
C VAL A 188 -5.45 -10.92 -0.93
N PHE A 189 -5.03 -12.17 -0.76
CA PHE A 189 -4.65 -12.72 0.54
C PHE A 189 -3.44 -11.98 1.13
N SER A 190 -2.44 -11.70 0.30
CA SER A 190 -1.26 -10.93 0.70
C SER A 190 -1.61 -9.52 1.20
N SER A 191 -2.73 -8.95 0.72
CA SER A 191 -3.21 -7.63 1.10
C SER A 191 -4.30 -7.62 2.17
N LEU A 192 -4.72 -8.77 2.73
CA LEU A 192 -5.64 -8.80 3.87
C LEU A 192 -5.17 -8.07 5.14
N PRO A 193 -3.86 -7.79 5.35
CA PRO A 193 -3.44 -6.88 6.40
C PRO A 193 -3.99 -5.45 6.25
N GLN A 194 -4.34 -5.01 5.03
CA GLN A 194 -4.91 -3.68 4.79
C GLN A 194 -6.23 -3.43 5.55
N PRO A 195 -7.30 -4.24 5.38
CA PRO A 195 -8.55 -4.04 6.13
C PRO A 195 -8.37 -4.19 7.64
N ILE A 196 -7.46 -5.06 8.10
CA ILE A 196 -7.15 -5.25 9.51
C ILE A 196 -6.46 -3.99 10.08
N GLY A 197 -5.42 -3.52 9.40
CA GLY A 197 -4.68 -2.30 9.74
C GLY A 197 -5.58 -1.07 9.74
N ALA A 198 -6.50 -0.97 8.76
CA ALA A 198 -7.45 0.13 8.67
C ALA A 198 -8.38 0.21 9.88
N VAL A 199 -8.96 -0.92 10.29
CA VAL A 199 -9.83 -0.97 11.47
C VAL A 199 -9.05 -0.64 12.74
N ILE A 200 -7.86 -1.22 12.92
CA ILE A 200 -7.01 -0.98 14.11
C ILE A 200 -6.63 0.50 14.19
N ALA A 201 -6.15 1.07 13.10
CA ALA A 201 -5.73 2.46 13.04
C ALA A 201 -6.89 3.42 13.29
N PHE A 202 -8.03 3.19 12.64
CA PHE A 202 -9.22 4.00 12.85
C PHE A 202 -9.71 3.94 14.31
N ALA A 203 -9.80 2.74 14.90
CA ALA A 203 -10.20 2.57 16.28
C ALA A 203 -9.23 3.30 17.23
N PHE A 204 -7.92 3.18 16.99
CA PHE A 204 -6.89 3.84 17.78
C PHE A 204 -7.04 5.37 17.74
N VAL A 205 -7.13 5.96 16.54
CA VAL A 205 -7.18 7.42 16.42
C VAL A 205 -8.50 8.02 16.91
N ARG A 206 -9.58 7.23 16.96
CA ARG A 206 -10.84 7.64 17.61
C ARG A 206 -10.71 7.75 19.12
N LEU A 207 -9.96 6.83 19.74
CA LEU A 207 -9.72 6.83 21.17
C LEU A 207 -8.67 7.86 21.59
N ALA A 208 -7.66 8.07 20.74
CA ALA A 208 -6.49 8.90 21.01
C ALA A 208 -6.31 9.97 19.93
N ARG A 209 -7.24 10.92 19.83
CA ARG A 209 -7.19 11.98 18.79
C ARG A 209 -5.93 12.83 18.86
N GLU A 210 -5.38 13.06 20.05
CA GLU A 210 -4.12 13.78 20.24
C GLU A 210 -2.93 13.05 19.59
N PHE A 211 -3.04 11.73 19.34
CA PHE A 211 -2.05 10.91 18.66
C PHE A 211 -2.27 10.79 17.15
N LEU A 212 -3.22 11.52 16.57
CA LEU A 212 -3.43 11.56 15.12
C LEU A 212 -2.14 11.90 14.34
N PRO A 213 -1.36 12.93 14.70
CA PRO A 213 -0.10 13.21 14.01
C PRO A 213 0.88 12.03 14.03
N PHE A 214 0.92 11.27 15.13
CA PHE A 214 1.74 10.06 15.21
C PHE A 214 1.25 8.98 14.23
N GLY A 215 -0.06 8.73 14.15
CA GLY A 215 -0.64 7.74 13.22
C GLY A 215 -0.41 8.10 11.75
N PHE A 216 -0.59 9.37 11.39
CA PHE A 216 -0.26 9.87 10.06
C PHE A 216 1.24 9.74 9.73
N GLY A 217 2.10 10.13 10.68
CA GLY A 217 3.54 9.96 10.56
C GLY A 217 3.93 8.50 10.38
N PHE A 218 3.37 7.60 11.18
CA PHE A 218 3.62 6.17 11.10
C PHE A 218 3.34 5.59 9.71
N ALA A 219 2.15 5.85 9.16
CA ALA A 219 1.81 5.40 7.82
C ALA A 219 2.73 6.00 6.75
N ALA A 220 2.97 7.33 6.80
CA ALA A 220 3.82 8.00 5.83
C ALA A 220 5.28 7.52 5.86
N GLY A 221 5.83 7.31 7.06
CA GLY A 221 7.22 6.92 7.24
C GLY A 221 7.47 5.50 6.75
N ALA A 222 6.55 4.58 7.07
CA ALA A 222 6.58 3.23 6.55
C ALA A 222 6.48 3.19 5.02
N MET A 223 5.51 3.88 4.43
CA MET A 223 5.30 3.88 2.98
C MET A 223 6.44 4.54 2.20
N VAL A 224 6.97 5.68 2.66
CA VAL A 224 8.14 6.31 2.00
C VAL A 224 9.36 5.40 2.08
N TYR A 225 9.57 4.74 3.21
CA TYR A 225 10.67 3.79 3.37
C TYR A 225 10.53 2.62 2.39
N LEU A 226 9.34 2.02 2.28
CA LEU A 226 9.04 0.96 1.31
C LEU A 226 9.33 1.38 -0.13
N VAL A 227 8.97 2.61 -0.51
CA VAL A 227 9.27 3.10 -1.87
C VAL A 227 10.78 3.12 -2.12
N VAL A 228 11.56 3.59 -1.15
CA VAL A 228 13.01 3.75 -1.29
C VAL A 228 13.74 2.42 -1.24
N THR A 229 13.33 1.48 -0.38
CA THR A 229 14.04 0.22 -0.17
C THR A 229 13.54 -0.93 -1.01
N GLU A 230 12.30 -0.88 -1.49
CA GLU A 230 11.67 -1.98 -2.22
C GLU A 230 11.26 -1.56 -3.62
N PHE A 231 10.39 -0.53 -3.76
CA PHE A 231 9.73 -0.30 -5.05
C PHE A 231 10.70 0.24 -6.10
N VAL A 232 11.53 1.23 -5.73
CA VAL A 232 12.53 1.79 -6.63
C VAL A 232 13.61 0.75 -6.97
N PRO A 233 14.19 0.02 -5.99
CA PRO A 233 15.11 -1.08 -6.28
C PRO A 233 14.53 -2.17 -7.18
N GLU A 234 13.31 -2.63 -6.92
CA GLU A 234 12.64 -3.67 -7.71
C GLU A 234 12.42 -3.20 -9.16
N ALA A 235 11.99 -1.94 -9.34
CA ALA A 235 11.86 -1.35 -10.67
C ALA A 235 13.19 -1.32 -11.44
N LEU A 236 14.30 -1.04 -10.75
CA LEU A 236 15.62 -1.01 -11.36
C LEU A 236 16.15 -2.41 -11.66
N GLU A 237 15.77 -3.43 -10.88
CA GLU A 237 16.12 -4.82 -11.15
C GLU A 237 15.41 -5.32 -12.42
N TYR A 238 14.10 -5.10 -12.56
CA TYR A 238 13.39 -5.35 -13.83
C TYR A 238 13.97 -4.52 -14.98
N GLY A 239 14.42 -3.29 -14.69
CA GLY A 239 14.97 -2.39 -15.69
C GLY A 239 16.40 -2.68 -16.13
N ARG A 240 17.09 -3.64 -15.52
CA ARG A 240 18.54 -3.84 -15.66
C ARG A 240 19.01 -4.03 -17.10
N ASP A 241 18.23 -4.74 -17.91
CA ASP A 241 18.56 -5.04 -19.31
C ASP A 241 17.94 -4.03 -20.31
N LEU A 242 17.21 -3.02 -19.81
CA LEU A 242 16.64 -1.95 -20.61
C LEU A 242 17.66 -0.82 -20.88
N PRO A 243 17.46 -0.01 -21.93
CA PRO A 243 18.24 1.21 -22.14
C PRO A 243 18.22 2.12 -20.90
N ASP A 244 19.38 2.65 -20.53
CA ASP A 244 19.57 3.48 -19.31
C ASP A 244 19.15 2.78 -17.99
N GLY A 245 19.06 1.44 -17.98
CA GLY A 245 18.63 0.67 -16.81
C GLY A 245 17.17 0.91 -16.43
N GLY A 246 16.29 1.22 -17.41
CA GLY A 246 14.87 1.45 -17.18
C GLY A 246 14.54 2.77 -16.47
N ARG A 247 15.53 3.64 -16.22
CA ARG A 247 15.34 4.89 -15.45
C ARG A 247 14.31 5.83 -16.08
N LYS A 248 14.20 5.84 -17.40
CA LYS A 248 13.23 6.68 -18.12
C LYS A 248 11.81 6.23 -17.85
N GLU A 249 11.56 4.93 -17.92
CA GLU A 249 10.29 4.28 -17.62
C GLU A 249 9.91 4.52 -16.16
N LEU A 250 10.86 4.35 -15.23
CA LEU A 250 10.66 4.59 -13.80
C LEU A 250 10.26 6.05 -13.52
N VAL A 251 11.02 7.01 -14.05
CA VAL A 251 10.74 8.45 -13.85
C VAL A 251 9.41 8.84 -14.50
N THR A 252 9.13 8.34 -15.71
CA THR A 252 7.87 8.64 -16.40
C THR A 252 6.68 8.09 -15.63
N GLY A 253 6.79 6.85 -15.12
CA GLY A 253 5.79 6.24 -14.24
C GLY A 253 5.61 7.04 -12.96
N ALA A 254 6.70 7.40 -12.27
CA ALA A 254 6.65 8.19 -11.04
C ALA A 254 6.00 9.56 -11.24
N VAL A 255 6.35 10.26 -12.33
CA VAL A 255 5.70 11.52 -12.69
C VAL A 255 4.22 11.31 -12.98
N ALA A 256 3.83 10.27 -13.71
CA ALA A 256 2.42 9.96 -13.95
C ALA A 256 1.67 9.68 -12.64
N GLY A 257 2.28 8.92 -11.72
CA GLY A 257 1.73 8.67 -10.39
C GLY A 257 1.57 9.95 -9.56
N VAL A 258 2.56 10.84 -9.57
CA VAL A 258 2.49 12.16 -8.90
C VAL A 258 1.39 13.02 -9.51
N LEU A 259 1.29 13.06 -10.85
CA LEU A 259 0.26 13.84 -11.56
C LEU A 259 -1.15 13.36 -11.23
N LEU A 260 -1.34 12.04 -11.11
CA LEU A 260 -2.61 11.45 -10.67
C LEU A 260 -2.99 11.88 -9.24
N MET A 261 -2.00 12.21 -8.42
CA MET A 261 -2.17 12.65 -7.04
C MET A 261 -2.25 14.17 -6.85
N VAL A 262 -2.12 14.97 -7.92
CA VAL A 262 -2.25 16.44 -7.86
C VAL A 262 -3.53 16.91 -7.18
N PRO A 263 -4.72 16.29 -7.39
CA PRO A 263 -5.93 16.70 -6.68
C PRO A 263 -5.80 16.65 -5.15
N LEU A 264 -5.02 15.72 -4.60
CA LEU A 264 -4.79 15.60 -3.15
C LEU A 264 -4.05 16.81 -2.57
N ALA A 265 -3.28 17.55 -3.36
CA ALA A 265 -2.62 18.76 -2.90
C ALA A 265 -3.61 19.92 -2.65
N PHE A 266 -4.84 19.82 -3.15
CA PHE A 266 -5.88 20.85 -3.02
C PHE A 266 -7.02 20.47 -2.07
N VAL A 267 -6.97 19.25 -1.55
CA VAL A 267 -7.73 18.80 -0.39
C VAL A 267 -6.87 19.04 0.85
#